data_AF-A0A1G3LJ45-F1
#
_entry.id   AF-A0A1G3LJ45-F1
#
_cell.length_a   1.000
_cell.length_b   1.000
_cell.length_c   1.000
_cell.angle_alpha   90.00
_cell.angle_beta   90.00
_cell.angle_gamma   90.00
#
_symmetry.space_group_name_H-M   'P 1'
#
loop_
_entity.id
_entity.type
_entity.pdbx_description
1 polymer ?
#
loop_
_entity_poly.entity_id
_entity_poly.type
_entity_poly.pdbx_seq_one_letter_code
_entity_poly.pdbx_strand_id
1 'polypeptide(L)'
;MKVKKISFLTFLSVLLFLLVGCAEQPVNQTITESKPELKGYWKSLSYGDGFEIIGSMYYQYDDASKSISFAGEIANNASWTASTGFVTVKITNSGSWSKTLNEYYVVRWKDFVSSKVKQSSPYKVNGFSTVSTKDGAEQEFTEENGYYTFYGDYVKQ
;
A
#
# COMPACT_ATOMS: atom_id res chain seq x y z
N MET A 1 60.24 -8.63 55.90
CA MET A 1 60.38 -7.37 56.67
C MET A 1 58.98 -6.81 56.94
N LYS A 2 58.64 -6.69 58.23
CA LYS A 2 57.63 -5.81 58.89
C LYS A 2 56.17 -5.74 58.38
N VAL A 3 55.30 -6.12 59.31
CA VAL A 3 53.84 -5.91 59.43
C VAL A 3 53.46 -4.43 59.29
N LYS A 4 52.27 -4.14 58.75
CA LYS A 4 51.37 -3.14 59.34
C LYS A 4 49.91 -3.33 58.88
N LYS A 5 49.06 -3.74 59.82
CA LYS A 5 47.62 -3.53 59.81
C LYS A 5 47.36 -2.05 60.14
N ILE A 6 46.43 -1.40 59.44
CA ILE A 6 45.74 -0.21 59.95
C ILE A 6 44.24 -0.42 59.71
N SER A 7 43.55 -0.55 60.84
CA SER A 7 42.10 -0.46 61.02
C SER A 7 41.71 1.02 61.06
N PHE A 8 40.62 1.42 60.40
CA PHE A 8 39.80 2.62 60.66
C PHE A 8 38.66 2.59 59.61
N LEU A 9 37.40 2.97 59.83
CA LEU A 9 36.51 3.15 60.97
C LEU A 9 35.15 3.39 60.29
N THR A 10 34.09 2.82 60.85
CA THR A 10 32.68 2.99 60.46
C THR A 10 32.26 4.42 60.14
N PHE A 11 31.49 4.63 59.07
CA PHE A 11 30.45 5.67 59.03
C PHE A 11 29.18 5.14 58.36
N LEU A 12 28.21 4.85 59.23
CA LEU A 12 26.81 4.60 58.93
C LEU A 12 26.20 5.91 58.43
N SER A 13 25.69 5.93 57.19
CA SER A 13 24.82 7.00 56.72
C SER A 13 23.56 6.37 56.14
N VAL A 14 22.50 6.49 56.92
CA VAL A 14 21.12 6.17 56.60
C VAL A 14 20.67 7.11 55.47
N LEU A 15 20.34 6.55 54.31
CA LEU A 15 19.40 7.19 53.39
C LEU A 15 18.22 6.25 53.15
N LEU A 16 17.23 6.44 54.01
CA LEU A 16 15.86 6.00 53.85
C LEU A 16 15.22 6.85 52.74
N PHE A 17 15.33 6.43 51.49
CA PHE A 17 14.46 6.98 50.43
C PHE A 17 13.19 6.14 50.36
N LEU A 18 12.13 6.69 50.95
CA LEU A 18 10.75 6.38 50.63
C LEU A 18 10.50 6.70 49.15
N LEU A 19 10.75 5.73 48.26
CA LEU A 19 10.15 5.76 46.94
C LEU A 19 8.74 5.22 47.06
N VAL A 20 7.80 6.15 47.13
CA VAL A 20 6.39 5.96 46.84
C VAL A 20 6.31 5.24 45.49
N GLY A 21 6.04 3.95 45.52
CA GLY A 21 5.71 3.18 44.33
C GLY A 21 4.37 3.67 43.81
N CYS A 22 4.39 4.59 42.84
CA CYS A 22 3.29 4.68 41.90
C CYS A 22 3.26 3.35 41.15
N ALA A 23 2.30 2.49 41.48
CA ALA A 23 1.95 1.37 40.63
C ALA A 23 1.44 1.96 39.31
N GLU A 24 2.32 2.10 38.32
CA GLU A 24 1.90 2.33 36.95
C GLU A 24 1.12 1.08 36.53
N GLN A 25 -0.20 1.23 36.48
CA GLN A 25 -1.05 0.22 35.85
C GLN A 25 -0.57 0.09 34.40
N PRO A 26 -0.31 -1.12 33.89
CA PRO A 26 0.00 -1.30 32.49
C PRO A 26 -1.23 -0.83 31.71
N VAL A 27 -1.10 0.31 31.04
CA VAL A 27 -2.07 0.75 30.04
C VAL A 27 -1.99 -0.31 28.95
N ASN A 28 -2.98 -1.20 28.92
CA ASN A 28 -3.24 -2.09 27.81
C ASN A 28 -3.63 -1.20 26.62
N GLN A 29 -2.62 -0.62 25.96
CA GLN A 29 -2.80 -0.06 24.63
C GLN A 29 -3.05 -1.26 23.73
N THR A 30 -4.33 -1.51 23.45
CA THR A 30 -4.72 -2.33 22.30
C THR A 30 -4.15 -1.62 21.08
N ILE A 31 -2.96 -2.02 20.65
CA ILE A 31 -2.41 -1.60 19.36
C ILE A 31 -3.32 -2.26 18.34
N THR A 32 -4.31 -1.51 17.86
CA THR A 32 -5.08 -1.91 16.69
C THR A 32 -4.11 -1.83 15.52
N GLU A 33 -3.45 -2.94 15.19
CA GLU A 33 -2.67 -3.03 13.96
C GLU A 33 -3.59 -2.65 12.80
N SER A 34 -3.31 -1.51 12.17
CA SER A 34 -4.05 -1.09 10.99
C SER A 34 -3.83 -2.14 9.91
N LYS A 35 -4.91 -2.74 9.39
CA LYS A 35 -4.80 -3.65 8.26
C LYS A 35 -4.07 -2.93 7.12
N PRO A 36 -3.17 -3.62 6.40
CA PRO A 36 -2.49 -3.00 5.27
C PRO A 36 -3.51 -2.59 4.21
N GLU A 37 -3.30 -1.41 3.61
CA GLU A 37 -4.12 -0.88 2.53
C GLU A 37 -3.34 -0.77 1.21
N LEU A 38 -4.06 -0.96 0.10
CA LEU A 38 -3.53 -0.78 -1.24
C LEU A 38 -3.13 0.68 -1.55
N LYS A 39 -3.61 1.68 -0.79
CA LYS A 39 -3.30 3.10 -1.02
C LYS A 39 -1.81 3.45 -0.88
N GLY A 40 -1.26 4.28 -1.75
CA GLY A 40 0.17 4.64 -1.81
C GLY A 40 0.85 4.11 -3.08
N TYR A 41 2.17 4.27 -3.16
CA TYR A 41 2.96 3.92 -4.33
C TYR A 41 3.40 2.45 -4.34
N TRP A 42 3.35 1.86 -5.53
CA TRP A 42 3.73 0.50 -5.84
C TRP A 42 4.65 0.47 -7.05
N LYS A 43 5.76 -0.22 -6.91
CA LYS A 43 6.77 -0.36 -7.96
C LYS A 43 6.82 -1.80 -8.45
N SER A 44 6.86 -1.96 -9.76
CA SER A 44 7.04 -3.26 -10.42
C SER A 44 8.42 -3.82 -10.15
N LEU A 45 8.47 -5.12 -9.85
CA LEU A 45 9.74 -5.83 -9.68
C LEU A 45 10.44 -6.13 -11.01
N SER A 46 9.69 -6.16 -12.11
CA SER A 46 10.17 -6.74 -13.38
C SER A 46 10.39 -5.70 -14.47
N TYR A 47 9.60 -4.62 -14.51
CA TYR A 47 9.56 -3.73 -15.67
C TYR A 47 9.85 -2.26 -15.33
N GLY A 48 10.05 -1.95 -14.04
CA GLY A 48 10.37 -0.60 -13.58
C GLY A 48 9.19 0.38 -13.59
N ASP A 49 8.03 -0.05 -14.10
CA ASP A 49 6.75 0.65 -14.05
C ASP A 49 6.15 0.63 -12.63
N GLY A 50 4.99 1.26 -12.46
CA GLY A 50 4.35 1.32 -11.15
C GLY A 50 2.96 1.91 -11.17
N PHE A 51 2.30 1.89 -10.03
CA PHE A 51 1.03 2.57 -9.85
C PHE A 51 0.94 3.21 -8.46
N GLU A 52 0.07 4.19 -8.32
CA GLU A 52 -0.13 4.91 -7.07
C GLU A 52 -1.58 5.28 -6.87
N ILE A 53 -2.05 5.14 -5.63
CA ILE A 53 -3.41 5.50 -5.22
C ILE A 53 -3.31 6.57 -4.14
N ILE A 54 -3.79 7.78 -4.43
CA ILE A 54 -3.75 8.93 -3.50
C ILE A 54 -5.14 9.55 -3.43
N GLY A 55 -5.75 9.54 -2.25
CA GLY A 55 -7.11 10.06 -2.07
C GLY A 55 -8.10 9.37 -3.00
N SER A 56 -8.69 10.13 -3.91
CA SER A 56 -9.64 9.66 -4.93
C SER A 56 -9.02 9.45 -6.31
N MET A 57 -7.70 9.43 -6.44
CA MET A 57 -6.99 9.35 -7.72
C MET A 57 -6.20 8.04 -7.86
N TYR A 58 -6.21 7.50 -9.07
CA TYR A 58 -5.35 6.41 -9.51
C TYR A 58 -4.36 6.91 -10.57
N TYR A 59 -3.10 6.51 -10.43
CA TYR A 59 -2.04 6.82 -11.38
C TYR A 59 -1.36 5.52 -11.81
N GLN A 60 -1.17 5.34 -13.11
CA GLN A 60 -0.27 4.35 -13.69
C GLN A 60 0.97 5.08 -14.21
N TYR A 61 2.14 4.49 -13.99
CA TYR A 61 3.42 5.01 -14.44
C TYR A 61 4.13 4.04 -15.36
N ASP A 62 4.84 4.57 -16.36
CA ASP A 62 5.67 3.80 -17.29
C ASP A 62 7.01 3.40 -16.67
N ASP A 63 7.47 4.15 -15.68
CA ASP A 63 8.83 4.04 -15.16
C ASP A 63 8.99 4.52 -13.70
N ALA A 64 10.19 4.33 -13.16
CA ALA A 64 10.55 4.71 -11.80
C ALA A 64 10.65 6.25 -11.60
N SER A 65 10.72 7.02 -12.68
CA SER A 65 10.63 8.48 -12.66
C SER A 65 9.18 8.97 -12.59
N LYS A 66 8.21 8.04 -12.56
CA LYS A 66 6.77 8.29 -12.51
C LYS A 66 6.24 9.04 -13.75
N SER A 67 6.79 8.76 -14.93
CA SER A 67 6.17 9.18 -16.20
C SER A 67 4.76 8.57 -16.32
N ILE A 68 3.73 9.37 -16.57
CA ILE A 68 2.33 8.92 -16.50
C ILE A 68 1.93 8.10 -17.73
N SER A 69 1.58 6.83 -17.52
CA SER A 69 0.92 5.98 -18.53
C SER A 69 -0.53 6.40 -18.74
N PHE A 70 -1.26 6.59 -17.64
CA PHE A 70 -2.59 7.21 -17.57
C PHE A 70 -2.90 7.56 -16.10
N ALA A 71 -3.87 8.44 -15.87
CA ALA A 71 -4.40 8.70 -14.54
C ALA A 71 -5.89 9.04 -14.60
N GLY A 72 -6.56 8.92 -13.46
CA GLY A 72 -7.99 9.19 -13.39
C GLY A 72 -8.57 9.19 -11.98
N GLU A 73 -9.82 9.61 -11.92
CA GLU A 73 -10.63 9.59 -10.70
C GLU A 73 -11.14 8.17 -10.43
N ILE A 74 -11.09 7.74 -9.19
CA ILE A 74 -11.64 6.46 -8.74
C ILE A 74 -13.17 6.58 -8.72
N ALA A 75 -13.84 5.71 -9.48
CA ALA A 75 -15.27 5.76 -9.74
C ALA A 75 -16.08 4.65 -9.02
N ASN A 76 -15.41 3.73 -8.30
CA ASN A 76 -16.07 2.70 -7.50
C ASN A 76 -15.62 2.73 -6.03
N ASN A 77 -16.41 2.09 -5.17
CA ASN A 77 -16.07 1.90 -3.75
C ASN A 77 -15.21 0.66 -3.56
N ALA A 78 -13.97 0.70 -4.05
CA ALA A 78 -13.03 -0.41 -3.95
C ALA A 78 -12.63 -0.71 -2.50
N SER A 79 -12.53 -2.00 -2.15
CA SER A 79 -12.06 -2.45 -0.84
C SER A 79 -10.54 -2.54 -0.82
N TRP A 80 -9.87 -1.50 -0.30
CA TRP A 80 -8.40 -1.39 -0.29
C TRP A 80 -7.68 -2.39 0.61
N THR A 81 -8.42 -3.19 1.39
CA THR A 81 -7.87 -4.22 2.27
C THR A 81 -8.11 -5.64 1.74
N ALA A 82 -8.85 -5.79 0.64
CA ALA A 82 -9.16 -7.09 0.06
C ALA A 82 -7.94 -7.67 -0.69
N SER A 83 -7.72 -8.98 -0.55
CA SER A 83 -6.66 -9.69 -1.27
C SER A 83 -6.83 -9.64 -2.79
N THR A 84 -8.08 -9.64 -3.25
CA THR A 84 -8.48 -9.57 -4.66
C THR A 84 -9.58 -8.54 -4.83
N GLY A 85 -9.55 -7.80 -5.94
CA GLY A 85 -10.59 -6.83 -6.27
C GLY A 85 -10.27 -6.05 -7.53
N PHE A 86 -11.00 -4.96 -7.73
CA PHE A 86 -10.80 -4.06 -8.86
C PHE A 86 -11.10 -2.60 -8.49
N VAL A 87 -10.45 -1.70 -9.21
CA VAL A 87 -10.71 -0.25 -9.17
C VAL A 87 -11.15 0.20 -10.55
N THR A 88 -12.27 0.92 -10.60
CA THR A 88 -12.77 1.56 -11.81
C THR A 88 -12.26 2.98 -11.82
N VAL A 89 -11.61 3.38 -12.90
CA VAL A 89 -10.92 4.67 -13.06
C VAL A 89 -11.57 5.42 -14.20
N LYS A 90 -12.14 6.60 -13.93
CA LYS A 90 -12.56 7.54 -14.97
C LYS A 90 -11.35 8.32 -15.44
N ILE A 91 -10.96 8.15 -16.70
CA ILE A 91 -9.72 8.68 -17.26
C ILE A 91 -9.78 10.22 -17.32
N THR A 92 -8.86 10.88 -16.61
CA THR A 92 -8.69 12.35 -16.63
C THR A 92 -7.35 12.77 -17.24
N ASN A 93 -6.40 11.85 -17.35
CA ASN A 93 -5.14 12.02 -18.06
C ASN A 93 -4.88 10.79 -18.94
N SER A 94 -4.80 11.00 -20.25
CA SER A 94 -4.61 9.92 -21.23
C SER A 94 -3.23 9.27 -21.15
N GLY A 95 -2.24 10.02 -20.65
CA GLY A 95 -0.82 9.64 -20.57
C GLY A 95 -0.24 9.08 -21.87
N SER A 96 0.88 8.38 -21.76
CA SER A 96 1.54 7.75 -22.90
C SER A 96 0.73 6.60 -23.52
N TRP A 97 -0.13 5.94 -22.73
CA TRP A 97 -0.97 4.84 -23.20
C TRP A 97 -2.22 5.32 -23.95
N SER A 98 -2.37 6.64 -24.13
CA SER A 98 -3.41 7.28 -24.95
C SER A 98 -4.82 6.81 -24.60
N LYS A 99 -5.13 6.69 -23.29
CA LYS A 99 -6.49 6.31 -22.84
C LYS A 99 -7.50 7.40 -23.18
N THR A 100 -8.70 7.00 -23.62
CA THR A 100 -9.76 7.94 -23.97
C THR A 100 -10.22 8.72 -22.75
N LEU A 101 -10.15 10.05 -22.80
CA LEU A 101 -10.61 10.92 -21.72
C LEU A 101 -12.11 10.75 -21.46
N ASN A 102 -12.51 10.85 -20.18
CA ASN A 102 -13.87 10.68 -19.67
C ASN A 102 -14.48 9.28 -19.80
N GLU A 103 -13.75 8.31 -20.36
CA GLU A 103 -14.15 6.90 -20.34
C GLU A 103 -13.62 6.19 -19.08
N TYR A 104 -14.10 4.98 -18.86
CA TYR A 104 -13.83 4.17 -17.68
C TYR A 104 -12.90 3.01 -18.03
N TYR A 105 -11.96 2.76 -17.14
CA TYR A 105 -10.92 1.74 -17.22
C TYR A 105 -10.93 0.93 -15.93
N VAL A 106 -10.76 -0.39 -15.98
CA VAL A 106 -10.84 -1.23 -14.77
C VAL A 106 -9.53 -1.93 -14.52
N VAL A 107 -8.82 -1.53 -13.47
CA VAL A 107 -7.61 -2.21 -13.01
C VAL A 107 -8.00 -3.29 -12.00
N ARG A 108 -7.44 -4.50 -12.15
CA ARG A 108 -7.65 -5.61 -11.22
C ARG A 108 -6.42 -5.87 -10.38
N TRP A 109 -6.63 -6.34 -9.16
CA TRP A 109 -5.55 -6.87 -8.33
C TRP A 109 -5.93 -8.21 -7.70
N LYS A 110 -4.89 -8.97 -7.35
CA LYS A 110 -4.98 -10.22 -6.59
C LYS A 110 -3.74 -10.41 -5.72
N ASP A 111 -3.81 -11.37 -4.81
CA ASP A 111 -2.73 -11.74 -3.91
C ASP A 111 -2.15 -10.55 -3.12
N PHE A 112 -2.98 -9.55 -2.79
CA PHE A 112 -2.55 -8.41 -1.97
C PHE A 112 -2.25 -8.89 -0.55
N VAL A 113 -0.98 -8.71 -0.15
CA VAL A 113 -0.46 -9.02 1.18
C VAL A 113 0.52 -7.93 1.60
N SER A 114 0.07 -7.01 2.47
CA SER A 114 0.89 -5.97 3.09
C SER A 114 1.76 -5.15 2.13
N SER A 115 2.95 -5.65 1.79
CA SER A 115 3.95 -5.03 0.93
C SER A 115 4.01 -5.59 -0.50
N LYS A 116 3.17 -6.56 -0.87
CA LYS A 116 3.13 -7.17 -2.22
C LYS A 116 1.72 -7.22 -2.77
N VAL A 117 1.59 -7.08 -4.08
CA VAL A 117 0.33 -7.26 -4.81
C VAL A 117 0.60 -7.63 -6.26
N LYS A 118 -0.31 -8.40 -6.85
CA LYS A 118 -0.38 -8.60 -8.29
C LYS A 118 -1.42 -7.66 -8.89
N GLN A 119 -1.06 -6.88 -9.90
CA GLN A 119 -1.97 -5.96 -10.59
C GLN A 119 -2.02 -6.28 -12.09
N SER A 120 -3.18 -6.07 -12.70
CA SER A 120 -3.36 -6.22 -14.13
C SER A 120 -4.22 -5.11 -14.73
N SER A 121 -3.80 -4.71 -15.92
CA SER A 121 -4.51 -3.82 -16.82
C SER A 121 -5.34 -4.63 -17.81
N PRO A 122 -6.55 -4.17 -18.20
CA PRO A 122 -7.40 -4.83 -19.16
C PRO A 122 -6.71 -4.83 -20.52
N TYR A 123 -6.34 -6.03 -20.95
CA TYR A 123 -5.85 -6.32 -22.29
C TYR A 123 -6.48 -7.62 -22.79
N LYS A 124 -6.96 -7.60 -24.03
CA LYS A 124 -7.26 -8.77 -24.85
C LYS A 124 -6.89 -8.44 -26.30
N VAL A 125 -6.50 -9.46 -27.08
CA VAL A 125 -6.15 -9.28 -28.50
C VAL A 125 -7.36 -8.69 -29.25
N ASN A 126 -7.14 -7.62 -30.02
CA ASN A 126 -8.17 -6.85 -30.72
C ASN A 126 -9.26 -6.24 -29.82
N GLY A 127 -9.04 -6.19 -28.51
CA GLY A 127 -9.94 -5.54 -27.57
C GLY A 127 -9.67 -4.03 -27.45
N PHE A 128 -10.67 -3.32 -26.93
CA PHE A 128 -10.50 -1.98 -26.38
C PHE A 128 -10.18 -2.07 -24.89
N SER A 129 -9.72 -0.96 -24.31
CA SER A 129 -9.32 -0.90 -22.89
C SER A 129 -10.09 0.14 -22.08
N THR A 130 -11.00 0.89 -22.70
CA THR A 130 -11.90 1.85 -22.04
C THR A 130 -13.32 1.75 -22.62
N VAL A 131 -14.33 2.16 -21.85
CA VAL A 131 -15.72 2.31 -22.32
C VAL A 131 -16.41 3.51 -21.69
N SER A 132 -17.49 3.99 -22.30
CA SER A 132 -18.16 5.25 -21.93
C SER A 132 -18.91 5.24 -20.60
N THR A 133 -19.23 4.08 -20.03
CA THR A 133 -19.98 3.97 -18.76
C THR A 133 -19.22 3.14 -17.72
N LYS A 134 -19.34 3.54 -16.46
CA LYS A 134 -18.74 2.82 -15.32
C LYS A 134 -19.21 1.37 -15.29
N ASP A 135 -20.52 1.15 -15.29
CA ASP A 135 -21.10 -0.19 -15.16
C ASP A 135 -20.79 -1.05 -16.40
N GLY A 136 -20.72 -0.44 -17.59
CA GLY A 136 -20.25 -1.12 -18.80
C GLY A 136 -18.80 -1.59 -18.67
N ALA A 137 -17.92 -0.79 -18.05
CA ALA A 137 -16.52 -1.16 -17.86
C ALA A 137 -16.37 -2.33 -16.89
N GLU A 138 -17.15 -2.33 -15.81
CA GLU A 138 -17.14 -3.38 -14.79
C GLU A 138 -17.70 -4.71 -15.31
N GLN A 139 -18.64 -4.67 -16.27
CA GLN A 139 -19.19 -5.85 -16.94
C GLN A 139 -18.31 -6.38 -18.07
N GLU A 140 -17.69 -5.50 -18.86
CA GLU A 140 -16.89 -5.90 -20.02
C GLU A 140 -15.48 -6.35 -19.61
N PHE A 141 -14.81 -5.61 -18.72
CA PHE A 141 -13.44 -5.90 -18.35
C PHE A 141 -13.39 -6.95 -17.24
N THR A 142 -13.49 -8.22 -17.66
CA THR A 142 -13.47 -9.40 -16.80
C THR A 142 -12.56 -10.49 -17.38
N GLU A 143 -12.10 -11.40 -16.53
CA GLU A 143 -11.31 -12.56 -16.99
C GLU A 143 -12.16 -13.48 -17.87
N GLU A 144 -13.46 -13.61 -17.58
CA GLU A 144 -14.43 -14.38 -18.36
C GLU A 144 -14.59 -13.85 -19.78
N ASN A 145 -14.50 -12.53 -19.97
CA ASN A 145 -14.53 -11.88 -21.29
C ASN A 145 -13.15 -11.88 -21.98
N GLY A 146 -12.19 -12.63 -21.44
CA GLY A 146 -10.86 -12.83 -22.01
C GLY A 146 -9.85 -11.72 -21.72
N TYR A 147 -10.15 -10.81 -20.79
CA TYR A 147 -9.20 -9.79 -20.34
C TYR A 147 -8.25 -10.32 -19.24
N TYR A 148 -7.19 -9.56 -18.96
CA TYR A 148 -6.24 -9.77 -17.84
C TYR A 148 -5.41 -11.07 -17.94
N THR A 149 -4.87 -11.35 -19.12
CA THR A 149 -4.03 -12.53 -19.37
C THR A 149 -2.70 -12.53 -18.61
N PHE A 150 -2.27 -11.38 -18.08
CA PHE A 150 -1.01 -11.19 -17.36
C PHE A 150 -1.24 -10.31 -16.13
N TYR A 151 -0.60 -10.66 -15.01
CA TYR A 151 -0.53 -9.83 -13.81
C TYR A 151 0.93 -9.52 -13.50
N GLY A 152 1.27 -8.24 -13.32
CA GLY A 152 2.58 -7.79 -12.86
C GLY A 152 2.72 -7.95 -11.35
N ASP A 153 3.95 -8.20 -10.88
CA ASP A 153 4.30 -8.27 -9.47
C ASP A 153 4.81 -6.92 -8.99
N TYR A 154 4.15 -6.36 -7.97
CA TYR A 154 4.46 -5.04 -7.43
C TYR A 154 4.78 -5.10 -5.94
N VAL A 155 5.70 -4.24 -5.52
CA VAL A 155 6.08 -4.03 -4.12
C VAL A 155 5.75 -2.62 -3.66
N LYS A 156 5.28 -2.52 -2.43
CA LYS A 156 5.06 -1.24 -1.77
C LYS A 156 6.37 -0.47 -1.63
N GLN A 157 6.31 0.85 -1.76
CA GLN A 157 7.46 1.74 -1.54
C GLN A 157 7.27 2.60 -0.29
#